data_AF-A0A3E0PKI5-F1
#
_entry.id   AF-A0A3E0PKI5-F1
#
_cell.length_a   1.000
_cell.length_b   1.000
_cell.length_c   1.000
_cell.angle_alpha   90.00
_cell.angle_beta   90.00
_cell.angle_gamma   90.00
#
_symmetry.space_group_name_H-M   'P 1'
#
loop_
_entity.id
_entity.type
_entity.pdbx_description
1 polymer ?
#
loop_
_entity_poly.entity_id
_entity_poly.type
_entity_poly.pdbx_seq_one_letter_code
_entity_poly.pdbx_strand_id
1 'polypeptide(L)'
;MGRILDFIENVTIVLSEPRDWKMTRTGKQTIYRGKFLVFDYRGKIRYRIQGRIVQQRTKSSEVYIFDPPGFVKNHRHGSCLQLLRPNDNWFKLHFEYPAKDFAGAYTYVEHLLTEALINEEI
;
A
#
# COMPACT_ATOMS: atom_id res chain seq x y z
N MET A 1 7.24 -22.90 -36.86
CA MET A 1 8.01 -23.41 -35.70
C MET A 1 9.13 -22.42 -35.43
N GLY A 2 9.01 -21.57 -34.42
CA GLY A 2 9.81 -21.69 -33.20
C GLY A 2 9.67 -20.39 -32.40
N ARG A 3 9.37 -20.53 -31.11
CA ARG A 3 8.90 -19.49 -30.17
C ARG A 3 10.00 -18.48 -29.86
N ILE A 4 9.72 -17.20 -30.04
CA ILE A 4 10.46 -16.12 -29.35
C ILE A 4 9.99 -16.18 -27.90
N LEU A 5 10.85 -16.71 -27.04
CA LEU A 5 10.64 -16.73 -25.61
C LEU A 5 10.75 -15.29 -25.10
N ASP A 6 9.62 -14.79 -24.57
CA ASP A 6 9.54 -13.54 -23.83
C ASP A 6 10.55 -13.57 -22.67
N PHE A 7 11.66 -12.86 -22.85
CA PHE A 7 12.65 -12.64 -21.82
C PHE A 7 12.11 -11.59 -20.85
N ILE A 8 11.44 -12.04 -19.78
CA ILE A 8 10.97 -11.16 -18.71
C ILE A 8 12.18 -10.80 -17.84
N GLU A 9 12.90 -9.74 -18.22
CA GLU A 9 13.86 -9.11 -17.31
C GLU A 9 13.10 -8.54 -16.11
N ASN A 10 13.32 -9.16 -14.95
CA ASN A 10 12.90 -8.60 -13.66
C ASN A 10 13.79 -7.40 -13.33
N VAL A 11 13.56 -6.27 -13.98
CA VAL A 11 14.30 -5.03 -13.71
C VAL A 11 13.84 -4.47 -12.37
N THR A 12 14.73 -4.54 -11.38
CA THR A 12 14.57 -3.83 -10.09
C THR A 12 15.19 -2.45 -10.24
N ILE A 13 14.35 -1.42 -10.37
CA ILE A 13 14.80 -0.03 -10.37
C ILE A 13 14.51 0.53 -8.98
N VAL A 14 15.55 0.89 -8.22
CA VAL A 14 15.39 1.61 -6.95
C VAL A 14 15.23 3.09 -7.29
N LEU A 15 14.00 3.61 -7.21
CA LEU A 15 13.76 5.05 -7.32
C LEU A 15 13.68 5.64 -5.90
N SER A 16 14.44 6.71 -5.68
CA SER A 16 14.56 7.42 -4.42
C SER A 16 13.32 8.27 -4.13
N GLU A 17 12.76 8.03 -2.94
CA GLU A 17 11.69 8.74 -2.24
C GLU A 17 10.24 8.28 -2.50
N PRO A 18 9.50 7.85 -1.45
CA PRO A 18 9.91 7.76 -0.03
C PRO A 18 11.04 6.73 0.15
N ARG A 19 12.12 7.10 0.85
CA ARG A 19 13.46 6.45 0.82
C ARG A 19 13.48 4.94 1.13
N ASP A 20 12.39 4.41 1.70
CA ASP A 20 12.25 3.02 2.10
C ASP A 20 11.37 2.17 1.17
N TRP A 21 10.94 2.71 0.02
CA TRP A 21 10.13 1.97 -0.94
C TRP A 21 10.97 1.37 -2.05
N LYS A 22 10.87 0.04 -2.18
CA LYS A 22 11.45 -0.73 -3.28
C LYS A 22 10.43 -0.87 -4.40
N MET A 23 10.84 -0.54 -5.62
CA MET A 23 10.02 -0.71 -6.81
C MET A 23 10.52 -1.90 -7.64
N THR A 24 9.58 -2.74 -8.07
CA THR A 24 9.83 -3.83 -9.02
C THR A 24 8.83 -3.70 -10.17
N ARG A 25 9.32 -3.67 -11.40
CA ARG A 25 8.47 -3.69 -12.59
C ARG A 25 8.33 -5.12 -13.10
N THR A 26 7.11 -5.59 -13.27
CA THR A 26 6.80 -6.94 -13.74
C THR A 26 5.74 -6.86 -14.84
N GLY A 27 6.17 -6.95 -16.10
CA GLY A 27 5.28 -6.87 -17.26
C GLY A 27 4.48 -5.56 -17.30
N LYS A 28 3.16 -5.63 -17.11
CA LYS A 28 2.23 -4.48 -17.14
C LYS A 28 1.99 -3.82 -15.78
N GLN A 29 2.70 -4.28 -14.74
CA GLN A 29 2.51 -3.84 -13.37
C GLN A 29 3.80 -3.28 -12.79
N THR A 30 3.65 -2.28 -11.94
CA THR A 30 4.72 -1.78 -11.08
C THR A 30 4.32 -2.05 -9.64
N ILE A 31 5.15 -2.79 -8.91
CA ILE A 31 4.91 -3.17 -7.53
C ILE A 31 5.87 -2.38 -6.65
N TYR A 32 5.31 -1.61 -5.74
CA TYR A 32 6.03 -0.87 -4.71
C TYR A 32 5.86 -1.61 -3.39
N ARG A 33 6.94 -1.79 -2.64
CA ARG A 33 6.95 -2.39 -1.30
C ARG A 33 7.72 -1.51 -0.35
N GLY A 34 7.16 -1.19 0.80
CA GLY A 34 7.79 -0.31 1.77
C GLY A 34 6.97 -0.23 3.04
N LYS A 35 7.06 0.92 3.72
CA LYS A 35 6.30 1.18 4.94
C LYS A 35 5.55 2.50 4.79
N PHE A 36 4.29 2.48 5.21
CA PHE A 36 3.51 3.70 5.45
C PHE A 36 3.87 4.27 6.81
N LEU A 37 3.97 5.58 6.90
CA LEU A 37 4.17 6.29 8.16
C LEU A 37 2.81 6.68 8.74
N VAL A 38 2.67 6.48 10.03
CA VAL A 38 1.47 6.88 10.79
C VAL A 38 1.91 7.84 11.87
N PHE A 39 1.25 9.00 11.92
CA PHE A 39 1.61 10.09 12.82
C PHE A 39 0.57 10.21 13.94
N ASP A 40 0.99 10.64 15.14
CA ASP A 40 0.06 11.07 16.19
C ASP A 40 -0.45 12.50 15.98
N TYR A 41 -1.35 12.97 16.84
CA TYR A 41 -1.87 14.35 16.81
C TYR A 41 -0.80 15.44 16.95
N ARG A 42 0.41 15.10 17.42
CA ARG A 42 1.56 16.02 17.53
C ARG A 42 2.47 15.96 16.30
N GLY A 43 2.11 15.20 15.27
CA GLY A 43 2.89 15.02 14.05
C GLY A 43 4.12 14.12 14.22
N LYS A 44 4.20 13.32 15.30
CA LYS A 44 5.31 12.37 15.50
C LYS A 44 4.96 11.01 14.91
N ILE A 45 5.91 10.39 14.21
CA ILE A 45 5.75 9.03 13.70
C ILE A 45 5.58 8.07 14.88
N ARG A 46 4.43 7.40 14.94
CA ARG A 46 4.14 6.35 15.94
C ARG A 46 4.29 4.95 15.38
N TYR A 47 3.79 4.72 14.16
CA TYR A 47 3.86 3.42 13.52
C TYR A 47 4.53 3.50 12.16
N ARG A 48 5.16 2.39 11.78
CA ARG A 48 5.62 2.13 10.42
C ARG A 48 4.99 0.83 9.97
N ILE A 49 3.97 0.91 9.13
CA ILE A 49 3.16 -0.24 8.75
C ILE A 49 3.62 -0.75 7.39
N GLN A 50 3.98 -2.03 7.31
CA GLN A 50 4.43 -2.62 6.06
C GLN A 50 3.31 -2.63 5.01
N GLY A 51 3.65 -2.19 3.81
CA GLY A 51 2.70 -1.97 2.74
C GLY A 51 3.20 -2.45 1.38
N ARG A 52 2.25 -2.72 0.50
CA ARG A 52 2.49 -2.99 -0.93
C ARG A 52 1.48 -2.23 -1.77
N ILE A 53 1.96 -1.50 -2.77
CA ILE A 53 1.12 -0.83 -3.77
C ILE A 53 1.37 -1.48 -5.13
N VAL A 54 0.33 -1.99 -5.76
CA VAL A 54 0.39 -2.55 -7.11
C VAL A 54 -0.25 -1.55 -8.05
N GLN A 55 0.58 -0.85 -8.81
CA GLN A 55 0.12 0.07 -9.86
C GLN A 55 -0.01 -0.69 -11.17
N GLN A 56 -1.15 -0.53 -11.83
CA GLN A 56 -1.44 -1.14 -13.13
C GLN A 56 -1.59 -0.03 -14.18
N ARG A 57 -1.18 -0.28 -15.43
CA ARG A 57 -1.18 0.77 -16.47
C ARG A 57 -2.57 1.34 -16.80
N THR A 58 -3.62 0.53 -16.73
CA THR A 58 -4.99 0.91 -17.14
C THR A 58 -6.04 0.72 -16.07
N LYS A 59 -5.63 0.31 -14.86
CA LYS A 59 -6.53 0.09 -13.73
C LYS A 59 -6.05 0.88 -12.53
N SER A 60 -6.96 1.09 -11.59
CA SER A 60 -6.65 1.65 -10.30
C SER A 60 -5.55 0.87 -9.58
N SER A 61 -4.76 1.60 -8.79
CA SER A 61 -3.77 1.02 -7.88
C SER A 61 -4.46 0.16 -6.83
N GLU A 62 -3.87 -0.98 -6.52
CA GLU A 62 -4.30 -1.81 -5.39
C GLU A 62 -3.33 -1.62 -4.23
N VAL A 63 -3.86 -1.48 -3.02
CA VAL A 63 -3.05 -1.35 -1.82
C VAL A 63 -3.27 -2.53 -0.89
N TYR A 64 -2.17 -3.00 -0.32
CA TYR A 64 -2.14 -4.07 0.65
C TYR A 64 -1.37 -3.63 1.88
N ILE A 65 -1.91 -3.93 3.06
CA ILE A 65 -1.34 -3.62 4.36
C ILE A 65 -1.08 -4.93 5.09
N PHE A 66 0.10 -5.08 5.66
CA PHE A 66 0.47 -6.25 6.45
C PHE A 66 0.16 -6.00 7.93
N ASP A 67 -0.58 -6.92 8.53
CA ASP A 67 -0.95 -6.96 9.94
C ASP A 67 -1.36 -5.57 10.50
N PRO A 68 -2.47 -4.99 10.01
CA PRO A 68 -2.89 -3.65 10.40
C PRO A 68 -3.18 -3.61 11.92
N PRO A 69 -2.70 -2.58 12.63
CA PRO A 69 -2.98 -2.39 14.06
C PRO A 69 -4.48 -2.31 14.39
N GLY A 70 -4.81 -2.54 15.66
CA GLY A 70 -6.19 -2.55 16.16
C GLY A 70 -6.98 -1.28 15.84
N PHE A 71 -6.36 -0.11 15.96
CA PHE A 71 -7.00 1.18 15.67
C PHE A 71 -7.53 1.31 14.24
N VAL A 72 -6.87 0.65 13.30
CA VAL A 72 -7.29 0.65 11.89
C VAL A 72 -8.55 -0.20 11.71
N LYS A 73 -8.68 -1.31 12.48
CA LYS A 73 -9.85 -2.21 12.42
C LYS A 73 -11.10 -1.55 12.99
N ASN A 74 -10.95 -0.66 13.97
CA ASN A 74 -12.04 0.03 14.66
C ASN A 74 -12.42 1.38 14.02
N HIS A 75 -11.64 1.86 13.04
CA HIS A 75 -11.93 3.11 12.36
C HIS A 75 -13.24 3.04 11.57
N ARG A 76 -13.90 4.19 11.33
CA ARG A 76 -15.11 4.28 10.49
C ARG A 76 -14.88 3.70 9.08
N HIS A 77 -13.65 3.81 8.59
CA HIS A 77 -13.19 3.23 7.32
C HIS A 77 -12.48 1.88 7.51
N GLY A 78 -12.53 1.26 8.69
CA GLY A 78 -11.94 -0.06 8.98
C GLY A 78 -12.57 -1.17 8.14
N SER A 79 -13.84 -1.01 7.73
CA SER A 79 -14.53 -1.85 6.74
C SER A 79 -13.89 -1.80 5.34
N CYS A 80 -13.01 -0.82 5.07
CA CYS A 80 -12.25 -0.75 3.84
C CYS A 80 -11.09 -1.76 3.79
N LEU A 81 -10.74 -2.42 4.90
CA LEU A 81 -9.70 -3.47 4.90
C LEU A 81 -10.32 -4.86 4.81
N GLN A 82 -10.15 -5.49 3.66
CA GLN A 82 -10.57 -6.86 3.44
C GLN A 82 -9.39 -7.82 3.63
N LEU A 83 -9.54 -8.80 4.53
CA LEU A 83 -8.60 -9.90 4.64
C LEU A 83 -8.59 -10.73 3.34
N LEU A 84 -7.41 -10.97 2.77
CA LEU A 84 -7.31 -11.64 1.47
C LEU A 84 -7.66 -13.14 1.52
N ARG A 85 -7.24 -13.83 2.57
CA ARG A 85 -7.48 -15.26 2.79
C ARG A 85 -7.58 -15.56 4.29
N PRO A 86 -8.32 -16.60 4.71
CA PRO A 86 -8.25 -17.09 6.08
C PRO A 86 -6.78 -17.38 6.47
N ASN A 87 -6.36 -16.93 7.66
CA ASN A 87 -4.99 -17.06 8.19
C ASN A 87 -3.89 -16.32 7.40
N ASP A 88 -4.25 -15.36 6.53
CA ASP A 88 -3.28 -14.42 5.96
C ASP A 88 -3.09 -13.21 6.90
N ASN A 89 -1.96 -12.53 6.77
CA ASN A 89 -1.68 -11.27 7.46
C ASN A 89 -1.80 -10.08 6.51
N TRP A 90 -2.08 -10.30 5.23
CA TRP A 90 -2.28 -9.22 4.27
C TRP A 90 -3.75 -8.86 4.11
N PHE A 91 -4.03 -7.57 4.28
CA PHE A 91 -5.32 -6.96 4.07
C PHE A 91 -5.27 -6.08 2.82
N LYS A 92 -6.25 -6.23 1.93
CA LYS A 92 -6.42 -5.34 0.78
C LYS A 92 -7.26 -4.13 1.22
N LEU A 93 -6.78 -2.94 0.90
CA LEU A 93 -7.54 -1.71 1.10
C LEU A 93 -8.47 -1.48 -0.09
N HIS A 94 -9.74 -1.21 0.21
CA HIS A 94 -10.77 -0.81 -0.73
C HIS A 94 -10.89 0.71 -0.65
N PHE A 95 -10.48 1.38 -1.73
CA PHE A 95 -10.63 2.81 -1.85
C PHE A 95 -12.10 3.17 -2.10
N GLU A 96 -12.58 4.24 -1.45
CA GLU A 96 -13.78 4.92 -1.93
C GLU A 96 -13.49 5.60 -3.29
N TYR A 97 -12.36 6.30 -3.39
CA TYR A 97 -11.86 6.91 -4.62
C TYR A 97 -10.50 6.29 -5.00
N PRO A 98 -10.46 5.35 -5.94
CA PRO A 98 -9.24 4.62 -6.22
C PRO A 98 -8.18 5.50 -6.88
N ALA A 99 -7.01 5.58 -6.24
CA ALA A 99 -5.83 6.21 -6.82
C ALA A 99 -5.37 5.46 -8.09
N LYS A 100 -4.82 6.19 -9.07
CA LYS A 100 -4.32 5.62 -10.33
C LYS A 100 -2.80 5.47 -10.37
N ASP A 101 -2.11 6.04 -9.39
CA ASP A 101 -0.65 6.05 -9.30
C ASP A 101 -0.18 5.73 -7.87
N PHE A 102 1.14 5.61 -7.73
CA PHE A 102 1.79 5.35 -6.46
C PHE A 102 1.61 6.51 -5.46
N ALA A 103 1.84 7.75 -5.88
CA ALA A 103 1.83 8.91 -4.99
C ALA A 103 0.45 9.15 -4.37
N GLY A 104 -0.61 9.13 -5.18
CA GLY A 104 -1.98 9.26 -4.69
C GLY A 104 -2.39 8.12 -3.77
N ALA A 105 -2.02 6.88 -4.12
CA ALA A 105 -2.29 5.73 -3.26
C ALA A 105 -1.53 5.83 -1.94
N TYR A 106 -0.27 6.25 -1.98
CA TYR A 106 0.59 6.40 -0.82
C TYR A 106 0.05 7.45 0.16
N THR A 107 -0.20 8.66 -0.33
CA THR A 107 -0.70 9.78 0.47
C THR A 107 -2.07 9.46 1.08
N TYR A 108 -2.97 8.84 0.30
CA TYR A 108 -4.29 8.44 0.80
C TYR A 108 -4.17 7.49 1.99
N VAL A 109 -3.30 6.49 1.90
CA VAL A 109 -3.15 5.47 2.94
C VAL A 109 -2.52 6.05 4.20
N GLU A 110 -1.49 6.88 4.08
CA GLU A 110 -0.89 7.54 5.25
C GLU A 110 -1.90 8.46 5.96
N HIS A 111 -2.70 9.20 5.18
CA HIS A 111 -3.76 10.05 5.73
C HIS A 111 -4.79 9.22 6.50
N LEU A 112 -5.32 8.16 5.86
CA LEU A 112 -6.32 7.28 6.47
C LEU A 112 -5.81 6.62 7.75
N LEU A 113 -4.57 6.12 7.75
CA LEU A 113 -3.97 5.48 8.93
C LEU A 113 -3.72 6.48 10.07
N THR A 114 -3.29 7.69 9.72
CA THR A 114 -3.04 8.78 10.68
C THR A 114 -4.35 9.26 11.30
N GLU A 115 -5.37 9.48 10.49
CA GLU A 115 -6.72 9.82 10.95
C GLU A 115 -7.29 8.73 11.87
N ALA A 116 -7.14 7.46 11.49
CA ALA A 116 -7.59 6.33 12.30
C ALA A 116 -6.93 6.30 13.68
N LEU A 117 -5.62 6.61 13.77
CA LEU A 117 -4.92 6.69 15.05
C LEU A 117 -5.38 7.89 15.88
N ILE A 118 -5.47 9.08 15.27
CA ILE A 118 -5.88 10.30 15.98
C ILE A 118 -7.28 10.13 16.58
N ASN A 119 -8.21 9.50 15.86
CA ASN A 119 -9.57 9.23 16.34
C ASN A 119 -9.62 8.22 17.51
N GLU A 120 -8.59 7.40 17.72
CA GLU A 120 -8.48 6.51 18.89
C GLU A 120 -7.85 7.22 20.10
N GLU A 121 -6.99 8.21 19.87
CA GLU A 121 -6.27 8.94 20.94
C GLU A 121 -7.11 10.04 21.63
N ILE A 122 -8.24 10.44 21.03
CA ILE A 122 -9.15 11.50 21.52
C ILE A 122 -10.38 10.87 22.20
#